data_AF-A0A0Q7AI50-F1
#
_entry.id   AF-A0A0Q7AI50-F1
#
_cell.length_a   1.000
_cell.length_b   1.000
_cell.length_c   1.000
_cell.angle_alpha   90.00
_cell.angle_beta   90.00
_cell.angle_gamma   90.00
#
_symmetry.space_group_name_H-M   'P 1'
#
loop_
_entity.id
_entity.type
_entity.pdbx_description
1 polymer ?
#
loop_
_entity_poly.entity_id
_entity_poly.type
_entity_poly.pdbx_seq_one_letter_code
_entity_poly.pdbx_strand_id
1 'polypeptide(L)'
;MAAVPNEFVAHCCELLAPLGAVRTRRMFGGHGFYVDDVFIALISAERLYLKADEVTRSTFEAAGCTPFTFEKARGGSVESVATSYFSAPEDAMESPPLMQPWARLALAAALRARATKPRATSPVRKARPRKGSSAKAPTKL
;
A
#
# COMPACT_ATOMS: atom_id res chain seq x y z
N MET A 1 -24.06 9.49 -12.69
CA MET A 1 -23.62 9.55 -11.29
C MET A 1 -22.23 8.93 -11.21
N ALA A 2 -21.17 9.74 -11.18
CA ALA A 2 -19.79 9.25 -11.23
C ALA A 2 -18.90 10.13 -10.34
N ALA A 3 -18.79 9.78 -9.06
CA ALA A 3 -17.77 10.31 -8.13
C ALA A 3 -17.61 9.49 -6.83
N VAL A 4 -17.88 8.18 -6.86
CA VAL A 4 -17.71 7.27 -5.71
C VAL A 4 -16.27 6.95 -5.25
N PRO A 5 -15.16 7.17 -6.01
CA PRO A 5 -13.85 6.77 -5.50
C PRO A 5 -13.32 7.66 -4.37
N ASN A 6 -13.94 8.82 -4.10
CA ASN A 6 -13.49 9.72 -3.03
C ASN A 6 -14.18 9.42 -1.70
N GLU A 7 -15.45 9.00 -1.69
CA GLU A 7 -16.21 8.77 -0.43
C GLU A 7 -15.66 7.58 0.34
N PHE A 8 -15.39 6.46 -0.34
CA PHE A 8 -14.78 5.30 0.32
C PHE A 8 -13.37 5.62 0.85
N VAL A 9 -12.59 6.39 0.11
CA VAL A 9 -11.24 6.82 0.53
C VAL A 9 -11.33 7.78 1.72
N ALA A 10 -12.28 8.70 1.72
CA ALA A 10 -12.54 9.61 2.83
C ALA A 10 -12.99 8.84 4.07
N HIS A 11 -13.91 7.88 3.93
CA HIS A 11 -14.32 6.98 5.02
C HIS A 11 -13.13 6.21 5.60
N CYS A 12 -12.32 5.57 4.74
CA CYS A 12 -11.09 4.90 5.19
C CYS A 12 -10.11 5.87 5.87
N CYS A 13 -10.03 7.13 5.40
CA CYS A 13 -9.18 8.14 6.01
C CYS A 13 -9.68 8.52 7.41
N GLU A 14 -10.99 8.70 7.59
CA GLU A 14 -11.62 8.97 8.88
C GLU A 14 -11.42 7.82 9.87
N LEU A 15 -11.57 6.57 9.40
CA LEU A 15 -11.30 5.38 10.21
C LEU A 15 -9.84 5.31 10.68
N LEU A 16 -8.90 5.83 9.89
CA LEU A 16 -7.46 5.82 10.17
C LEU A 16 -6.96 7.11 10.84
N ALA A 17 -7.74 8.19 10.83
CA ALA A 17 -7.42 9.47 11.48
C ALA A 17 -7.00 9.33 12.96
N PRO A 18 -7.62 8.45 13.80
CA PRO A 18 -7.20 8.32 15.19
C PRO A 18 -5.81 7.68 15.39
N LEU A 19 -5.14 7.23 14.32
CA LEU A 19 -3.77 6.72 14.42
C LEU A 19 -2.69 7.79 14.27
N GLY A 20 -3.01 8.95 13.67
CA GLY A 20 -2.04 10.01 13.45
C GLY A 20 -2.22 10.73 12.12
N ALA A 21 -1.12 11.26 11.57
CA ALA A 21 -1.14 12.03 10.33
C ALA A 21 -1.29 11.11 9.11
N VAL A 22 -2.54 10.80 8.75
CA VAL A 22 -2.88 10.00 7.58
C VAL A 22 -2.68 10.81 6.29
N ARG A 23 -1.95 10.23 5.34
CA ARG A 23 -1.80 10.73 3.98
C ARG A 23 -2.27 9.67 3.00
N THR A 24 -3.15 10.06 2.09
CA THR A 24 -3.60 9.19 1.00
C THR A 24 -2.84 9.52 -0.28
N ARG A 25 -2.50 8.50 -1.07
CA ARG A 25 -1.85 8.67 -2.37
C ARG A 25 -2.45 7.73 -3.38
N ARG A 26 -2.98 8.28 -4.46
CA ARG A 26 -3.54 7.51 -5.57
C ARG A 26 -2.43 6.74 -6.29
N MET A 27 -2.60 5.43 -6.43
CA MET A 27 -1.64 4.53 -7.06
C MET A 27 -2.36 3.42 -7.82
N PHE A 28 -2.03 3.22 -9.10
CA PHE A 28 -2.45 2.09 -9.95
C PHE A 28 -3.92 1.64 -9.75
N GLY A 29 -4.88 2.53 -10.03
CA GLY A 29 -6.31 2.20 -9.95
C GLY A 29 -6.88 2.08 -8.53
N GLY A 30 -6.08 2.32 -7.49
CA GLY A 30 -6.49 2.34 -6.09
C GLY A 30 -5.89 3.51 -5.31
N HIS A 31 -5.88 3.41 -3.98
CA HIS A 31 -5.36 4.44 -3.06
C HIS A 31 -4.53 3.82 -1.95
N GLY A 32 -3.29 4.27 -1.79
CA GLY A 32 -2.43 3.91 -0.67
C GLY A 32 -2.62 4.84 0.53
N PHE A 33 -2.58 4.31 1.74
CA PHE A 33 -2.64 5.05 3.00
C PHE A 33 -1.29 4.98 3.71
N TYR A 34 -0.80 6.16 4.08
CA TYR A 34 0.45 6.37 4.77
C TYR A 34 0.16 7.03 6.11
N VAL A 35 0.72 6.51 7.19
CA VAL A 35 0.68 7.17 8.51
C VAL A 35 2.12 7.49 8.87
N ASP A 36 2.43 8.77 9.10
CA ASP A 36 3.80 9.21 9.41
C ASP A 36 4.85 8.74 8.38
N ASP A 37 4.51 8.84 7.09
CA ASP A 37 5.32 8.37 5.94
C ASP A 37 5.47 6.83 5.85
N VAL A 38 4.80 6.08 6.74
CA VAL A 38 4.80 4.62 6.75
C VAL A 38 3.59 4.10 5.97
N PHE A 39 3.85 3.25 4.97
CA PHE A 39 2.78 2.59 4.22
C PHE A 39 2.12 1.50 5.06
N ILE A 40 0.86 1.72 5.46
CA ILE A 40 0.11 0.82 6.35
C ILE A 40 -1.03 0.08 5.67
N ALA A 41 -1.63 0.66 4.63
CA ALA A 41 -2.82 0.10 3.99
C ALA A 41 -2.96 0.57 2.54
N LEU A 42 -3.78 -0.13 1.77
CA LEU A 42 -4.15 0.25 0.40
C LEU A 42 -5.56 -0.20 0.06
N ILE A 43 -6.21 0.58 -0.80
CA ILE A 43 -7.46 0.20 -1.44
C ILE A 43 -7.15 -0.39 -2.81
N SER A 44 -7.69 -1.58 -3.07
CA SER A 44 -7.65 -2.24 -4.37
C SER A 44 -8.98 -2.94 -4.59
N ALA A 45 -9.51 -2.94 -5.82
CA ALA A 45 -10.80 -3.55 -6.16
C ALA A 45 -11.91 -3.21 -5.14
N GLU A 46 -12.00 -1.93 -4.74
CA GLU A 46 -12.99 -1.41 -3.78
C GLU A 46 -12.92 -2.04 -2.37
N ARG A 47 -11.80 -2.68 -2.04
CA ARG A 47 -11.54 -3.29 -0.73
C ARG A 47 -10.31 -2.69 -0.09
N LEU A 48 -10.37 -2.49 1.22
CA LEU A 48 -9.24 -2.05 2.02
C LEU A 48 -8.39 -3.25 2.43
N TYR A 49 -7.09 -3.16 2.15
CA TYR A 49 -6.09 -4.14 2.51
C TYR A 49 -5.09 -3.52 3.48
N LEU A 50 -4.95 -4.14 4.65
CA LEU A 50 -4.04 -3.75 5.71
C LEU A 50 -2.74 -4.54 5.62
N LYS A 51 -1.62 -3.90 5.91
CA LYS A 51 -0.33 -4.59 6.00
C LYS A 51 -0.34 -5.52 7.20
N ALA A 52 0.09 -6.76 7.01
CA ALA A 52 0.35 -7.70 8.08
C ALA A 52 1.81 -8.15 8.04
N ASP A 53 2.30 -8.62 9.18
CA ASP A 53 3.58 -9.29 9.35
C ASP A 53 3.33 -10.71 9.88
N GLU A 54 4.36 -11.55 10.00
CA GLU A 54 4.23 -12.92 10.53
C GLU A 54 3.56 -12.95 11.92
N VAL A 55 3.81 -11.93 12.74
CA VAL A 55 3.20 -11.83 14.08
C VAL A 55 1.73 -11.43 14.03
N THR A 56 1.35 -10.50 13.17
CA THR A 56 -0.03 -10.00 13.12
C THR A 56 -0.93 -10.88 12.25
N ARG A 57 -0.34 -11.65 11.33
CA ARG A 57 -1.04 -12.55 10.41
C ARG A 57 -1.99 -13.51 11.15
N SER A 58 -1.54 -14.11 12.24
CA SER A 58 -2.38 -15.05 13.00
C SER A 58 -3.65 -14.38 13.55
N THR A 59 -3.59 -13.10 13.92
CA THR A 59 -4.77 -12.32 14.34
C THR A 59 -5.73 -12.07 13.17
N PHE A 60 -5.21 -11.72 11.99
CA PHE A 60 -6.02 -11.53 10.78
C PHE A 60 -6.68 -12.86 10.34
N GLU A 61 -5.93 -13.96 10.35
CA GLU A 61 -6.46 -15.28 10.02
C GLU A 61 -7.53 -15.73 11.03
N ALA A 62 -7.34 -15.47 12.33
CA ALA A 62 -8.33 -15.77 13.37
C ALA A 62 -9.64 -14.97 13.21
N ALA A 63 -9.58 -13.77 12.64
CA ALA A 63 -10.75 -12.96 12.32
C ALA A 63 -11.35 -13.27 10.93
N GLY A 64 -10.89 -14.33 10.25
CA GLY A 64 -11.40 -14.72 8.93
C GLY A 64 -10.99 -13.79 7.78
N CYS A 65 -9.94 -12.98 7.97
CA CYS A 65 -9.47 -12.08 6.92
C CYS A 65 -8.75 -12.85 5.80
N THR A 66 -8.93 -12.40 4.56
CA THR A 66 -8.31 -13.03 3.39
C THR A 66 -6.99 -12.36 3.01
N PRO A 67 -5.91 -13.13 2.79
CA PRO A 67 -4.67 -12.56 2.29
C PRO A 67 -4.85 -12.09 0.84
N PHE A 68 -4.20 -10.98 0.49
CA PHE A 68 -4.12 -10.48 -0.87
C PHE A 68 -3.17 -11.38 -1.67
N THR A 69 -3.74 -12.26 -2.47
CA THR A 69 -3.01 -13.10 -3.43
C THR A 69 -3.00 -12.42 -4.79
N PHE A 70 -1.85 -12.42 -5.45
CA PHE A 70 -1.76 -12.01 -6.85
C PHE A 70 -1.06 -13.08 -7.66
N GLU A 71 -1.51 -13.23 -8.90
CA GLU A 71 -0.91 -14.12 -9.87
C GLU A 71 0.37 -13.48 -10.41
N LYS A 72 1.51 -14.10 -10.12
CA LYS A 72 2.80 -13.67 -10.62
C LYS A 72 3.24 -14.63 -11.72
N ALA A 73 3.23 -14.17 -12.96
CA ALA A 73 3.84 -14.90 -14.06
C ALA A 73 5.36 -14.84 -13.92
N ARG A 74 6.00 -16.01 -13.69
CA ARG A 74 7.45 -16.14 -13.66
C ARG A 74 7.85 -17.26 -14.60
N GLY A 75 8.59 -16.92 -15.66
CA GLY A 75 9.16 -17.92 -16.58
C GLY A 75 8.14 -18.81 -17.30
N GLY A 76 6.94 -18.30 -17.61
CA GLY A 76 5.90 -19.05 -18.32
C GLY A 76 4.92 -19.82 -17.42
N SER A 77 5.12 -19.82 -16.10
CA SER A 77 4.17 -20.36 -15.13
C SER A 77 3.50 -19.24 -14.33
N VAL A 78 2.21 -19.40 -14.08
CA VAL A 78 1.43 -18.50 -13.22
C VAL A 78 1.48 -19.06 -11.81
N GLU A 79 2.20 -18.38 -10.90
CA GLU A 79 2.24 -18.74 -9.49
C GLU A 79 1.33 -17.80 -8.69
N SER A 80 0.47 -18.36 -7.85
CA SER A 80 -0.33 -17.58 -6.90
C SER A 80 0.54 -17.22 -5.71
N VAL A 81 0.94 -15.95 -5.61
CA VAL A 81 1.78 -15.46 -4.50
C VAL A 81 0.88 -14.73 -3.50
N ALA A 82 0.74 -15.30 -2.30
CA ALA A 82 0.13 -14.62 -1.17
C ALA A 82 1.06 -13.50 -0.67
N THR A 83 0.53 -12.30 -0.52
CA THR A 83 1.28 -11.14 0.00
C THR A 83 1.01 -10.96 1.49
N SER A 84 1.87 -10.21 2.17
CA SER A 84 1.67 -9.77 3.56
C SER A 84 0.65 -8.62 3.68
N TYR A 85 -0.44 -8.67 2.92
CA TYR A 85 -1.57 -7.75 3.03
C TYR A 85 -2.85 -8.57 3.21
N PHE A 86 -3.71 -8.17 4.12
CA PHE A 86 -4.96 -8.87 4.44
C PHE A 86 -6.13 -7.91 4.27
N SER A 87 -7.28 -8.42 3.82
CA SER A 87 -8.52 -7.65 3.78
C SER A 87 -8.90 -7.17 5.18
N ALA A 88 -9.35 -5.93 5.31
CA ALA A 88 -9.98 -5.49 6.56
C ALA A 88 -11.28 -6.28 6.79
N PRO A 89 -11.57 -6.73 8.03
CA PRO A 89 -12.84 -7.39 8.32
C PRO A 89 -14.00 -6.39 8.18
N GLU A 90 -15.19 -6.89 7.86
CA GLU A 90 -16.37 -6.04 7.65
C GLU A 90 -16.74 -5.24 8.89
N ASP A 91 -16.69 -5.83 10.09
CA ASP A 91 -16.85 -5.14 11.38
C ASP A 91 -15.91 -3.94 11.53
N ALA A 92 -14.65 -4.06 11.07
CA ALA A 92 -13.70 -2.96 11.16
C ALA A 92 -14.07 -1.79 10.25
N MET A 93 -14.77 -2.06 9.15
CA MET A 93 -15.24 -1.03 8.21
C MET A 93 -16.51 -0.32 8.70
N GLU A 94 -17.24 -0.90 9.66
CA GLU A 94 -18.45 -0.32 10.22
C GLU A 94 -18.18 0.87 11.15
N SER A 95 -17.02 0.89 11.84
CA SER A 95 -16.76 1.92 12.85
C SER A 95 -15.28 2.20 13.12
N PRO A 96 -14.89 3.49 13.32
CA PRO A 96 -13.52 3.86 13.69
C PRO A 96 -12.93 3.11 14.88
N PRO A 97 -13.64 2.90 16.01
CA PRO A 97 -13.10 2.14 17.15
C PRO A 97 -12.82 0.68 16.82
N LEU A 98 -13.58 0.07 15.90
CA LEU A 98 -13.37 -1.31 15.45
C LEU A 98 -12.17 -1.39 14.50
N MET A 99 -11.95 -0.38 13.66
CA MET A 99 -10.78 -0.28 12.77
C MET A 99 -9.47 -0.05 13.53
N GLN A 100 -9.53 0.72 14.62
CA GLN A 100 -8.36 1.17 15.36
C GLN A 100 -7.38 0.05 15.77
N PRO A 101 -7.81 -1.09 16.37
CA PRO A 101 -6.90 -2.18 16.69
C PRO A 101 -6.22 -2.77 15.45
N TRP A 102 -6.95 -2.97 14.35
CA TRP A 102 -6.42 -3.50 13.10
C TRP A 102 -5.40 -2.58 12.45
N ALA A 103 -5.71 -1.29 12.39
CA ALA A 103 -4.81 -0.29 11.87
C ALA A 103 -3.54 -0.14 12.73
N ARG A 104 -3.64 -0.28 14.06
CA ARG A 104 -2.48 -0.28 14.96
C ARG A 104 -1.58 -1.49 14.72
N LEU A 105 -2.17 -2.67 14.52
CA LEU A 105 -1.42 -3.87 14.13
C LEU A 105 -0.70 -3.66 12.80
N ALA A 106 -1.38 -3.07 11.80
CA ALA A 106 -0.79 -2.77 10.51
C ALA A 106 0.36 -1.76 10.58
N LEU A 107 0.20 -0.71 11.39
CA LEU A 107 1.26 0.26 11.66
C LEU A 107 2.46 -0.40 12.34
N ALA A 108 2.23 -1.21 13.38
CA ALA A 108 3.30 -1.94 14.06
C ALA A 108 4.03 -2.90 13.11
N ALA A 109 3.30 -3.65 12.28
CA ALA A 109 3.87 -4.51 11.23
C ALA A 109 4.72 -3.70 10.24
N ALA A 110 4.23 -2.56 9.77
CA ALA A 110 4.95 -1.70 8.85
C ALA A 110 6.22 -1.09 9.47
N LEU A 111 6.18 -0.71 10.75
CA LEU A 111 7.33 -0.24 11.50
C LEU A 111 8.39 -1.33 11.68
N ARG A 112 7.98 -2.57 12.02
CA ARG A 112 8.89 -3.72 12.09
C ARG A 112 9.54 -4.02 10.74
N ALA A 113 8.75 -4.03 9.67
CA ALA A 113 9.28 -4.22 8.31
C ALA A 113 10.25 -3.09 7.89
N ARG A 114 10.05 -1.86 8.38
CA ARG A 114 11.02 -0.75 8.19
C ARG A 114 12.27 -0.92 9.06
N ALA A 115 12.15 -1.48 10.25
CA ALA A 115 13.27 -1.72 11.16
C ALA A 115 14.16 -2.89 10.71
N THR A 116 13.58 -3.95 10.15
CA THR A 116 14.31 -5.14 9.66
C THR A 116 14.97 -4.90 8.31
N LYS A 117 14.45 -3.95 7.52
CA LYS A 117 15.10 -3.52 6.28
C LYS A 117 16.21 -2.53 6.65
N PRO A 118 17.51 -2.84 6.49
CA PRO A 118 18.54 -1.82 6.65
C PRO A 118 18.15 -0.68 5.74
N ARG A 119 18.05 0.54 6.32
CA ARG A 119 17.61 1.76 5.66
C ARG A 119 18.43 1.93 4.39
N ALA A 120 17.95 1.39 3.28
CA ALA A 120 18.35 1.81 1.96
C ALA A 120 17.85 3.25 1.91
N THR A 121 18.77 4.17 2.22
CA THR A 121 18.64 5.58 1.97
C THR A 121 17.99 5.69 0.61
N SER A 122 16.70 6.06 0.55
CA SER A 122 16.09 6.39 -0.73
C SER A 122 16.98 7.52 -1.26
N PRO A 123 17.73 7.33 -2.36
CA PRO A 123 18.49 8.43 -2.88
C PRO A 123 17.45 9.49 -3.19
N VAL A 124 17.55 10.63 -2.48
CA VAL A 124 16.95 11.87 -2.94
C VAL A 124 17.21 11.91 -4.44
N ARG A 125 16.14 11.98 -5.24
CA ARG A 125 16.23 12.06 -6.68
C ARG A 125 17.23 13.16 -7.02
N LYS A 126 18.49 12.82 -7.28
CA LYS A 126 19.40 13.71 -7.98
C LYS A 126 18.75 13.88 -9.34
N ALA A 127 18.27 15.09 -9.58
CA ALA A 127 17.76 15.53 -10.86
C ALA A 127 18.73 15.05 -11.93
N ARG A 128 18.26 14.13 -12.77
CA ARG A 128 18.98 13.69 -13.96
C ARG A 128 19.16 14.94 -14.83
N PRO A 129 20.38 15.36 -15.20
CA PRO A 129 20.52 16.44 -16.16
C PRO A 129 19.83 15.99 -17.45
N ARG A 130 18.93 16.83 -17.95
CA ARG A 130 18.24 16.62 -19.22
C ARG A 130 19.30 16.69 -20.31
N LYS A 131 19.82 15.54 -20.77
CA LYS A 131 20.63 15.50 -21.99
C LYS A 131 19.66 15.62 -23.16
N GLY A 132 19.56 16.83 -23.69
CA GLY A 132 18.74 17.16 -24.84
C GLY A 132 19.07 16.25 -26.03
N SER A 133 18.00 15.85 -26.70
CA SER A 133 18.04 15.31 -28.04
C SER A 133 18.36 16.45 -29.02
N SER A 134 19.36 16.27 -29.90
CA SER A 134 19.15 16.49 -31.33
C SER A 134 20.41 16.17 -32.14
N ALA A 135 20.14 15.46 -33.22
CA ALA A 135 21.07 15.06 -34.26
C ALA A 135 21.69 16.27 -35.00
N LYS A 136 22.83 16.03 -35.64
CA LYS A 136 23.05 16.37 -37.06
C LYS A 136 24.33 15.71 -37.58
N ALA A 137 24.15 14.87 -38.60
CA ALA A 137 25.23 14.42 -39.47
C ALA A 137 25.80 15.60 -40.26
N PRO A 138 27.09 15.56 -40.59
CA PRO A 138 27.49 15.90 -41.96
C PRO A 138 28.54 14.93 -42.55
N THR A 139 28.21 14.42 -43.74
CA THR A 139 28.98 14.49 -45.00
C THR A 139 30.40 13.87 -45.13
N LYS A 140 30.60 13.31 -46.35
CA LYS A 140 31.83 12.96 -47.12
C LYS A 140 32.21 11.47 -47.04
N LEU A 141 32.59 10.79 -48.13
CA LEU A 141 32.85 11.18 -49.52
C LEU A 141 32.53 9.97 -50.42
#